data_AF-A0A699UJL4-F1
#
_entry.id   AF-A0A699UJL4-F1
#
_cell.length_a   1.000
_cell.length_b   1.000
_cell.length_c   1.000
_cell.angle_alpha   90.00
_cell.angle_beta   90.00
_cell.angle_gamma   90.00
#
_symmetry.space_group_name_H-M   'P 1'
#
loop_
_entity.id
_entity.type
_entity.pdbx_description
1 polymer ?
#
loop_
_entity_poly.entity_id
_entity_poly.type
_entity_poly.pdbx_seq_one_letter_code
_entity_poly.pdbx_strand_id
1 'polypeptide(L)'
;MGLWYQKGSTFELTVFSDADHAGCIDSRKSTSRGIQFLGDKLVNWMSKKQNCTAMSSAEAKYVALSARCAQVMWMRTQLQDYGFNYNKIPLYCDSQSAIAI
;
A
#
# COMPACT_ATOMS: atom_id res chain seq x y z
N MET A 1 -6.14 -11.49 -20.96
CA MET A 1 -5.74 -12.17 -19.71
C MET A 1 -6.52 -11.53 -18.58
N GLY A 2 -7.19 -12.32 -17.75
CA GLY A 2 -8.01 -11.84 -16.63
C GLY A 2 -7.70 -12.61 -15.35
N LEU A 3 -7.99 -11.98 -14.21
CA LEU A 3 -7.95 -12.66 -12.92
C LEU A 3 -9.25 -13.47 -12.76
N TRP A 4 -9.13 -14.76 -12.45
CA TRP A 4 -10.27 -15.61 -12.19
C TRP A 4 -10.57 -15.66 -10.68
N TYR A 5 -11.83 -15.44 -10.33
CA TYR A 5 -12.33 -15.51 -8.96
C TYR A 5 -13.46 -16.53 -8.90
N GLN A 6 -13.39 -17.44 -7.94
CA GLN A 6 -14.43 -18.43 -7.74
C GLN A 6 -15.70 -17.76 -7.23
N LYS A 7 -16.86 -18.18 -7.74
CA LYS A 7 -18.16 -17.70 -7.24
C LYS A 7 -18.25 -17.94 -5.73
N GLY A 8 -18.44 -16.89 -4.95
CA GLY A 8 -18.50 -16.93 -3.49
C GLY A 8 -17.19 -16.63 -2.76
N SER A 9 -16.08 -16.36 -3.47
CA SER A 9 -14.85 -15.86 -2.83
C SER A 9 -15.07 -14.47 -2.22
N THR A 10 -14.49 -14.22 -1.05
CA THR A 10 -14.46 -12.88 -0.46
C THR A 10 -13.49 -11.99 -1.24
N PHE A 11 -13.98 -10.84 -1.70
CA PHE A 11 -13.18 -9.83 -2.40
C PHE A 11 -12.56 -8.83 -1.41
N GLU A 12 -11.99 -9.32 -0.31
CA GLU A 12 -11.43 -8.44 0.71
C GLU A 12 -10.16 -7.76 0.18
N LEU A 13 -10.14 -6.42 0.18
CA LEU A 13 -8.95 -5.66 -0.18
C LEU A 13 -7.99 -5.64 1.00
N THR A 14 -6.78 -6.15 0.83
CA THR A 14 -5.71 -6.10 1.84
C THR A 14 -4.50 -5.39 1.29
N VAL A 15 -3.95 -4.45 2.05
CA VAL A 15 -2.82 -3.62 1.58
C VAL A 15 -1.66 -3.69 2.56
N PHE A 16 -0.46 -3.85 2.03
CA PHE A 16 0.80 -3.81 2.78
C PHE A 16 1.64 -2.63 2.30
N SER A 17 2.25 -1.93 3.24
CA SER A 17 3.14 -0.79 2.97
C SER A 17 4.45 -0.95 3.75
N ASP A 18 5.55 -0.66 3.06
CA ASP A 18 6.88 -0.67 3.65
C ASP A 18 7.75 0.43 3.02
N ALA A 19 8.84 0.80 3.69
CA ALA A 19 9.83 1.71 3.15
C ALA A 19 11.22 1.46 3.71
N ASP A 20 12.20 1.45 2.81
CA ASP A 20 13.62 1.40 3.16
C ASP A 20 14.17 2.82 3.27
N HIS A 21 14.70 3.18 4.45
CA HIS A 21 15.28 4.50 4.69
C HIS A 21 16.65 4.64 4.04
N ALA A 22 16.86 5.72 3.27
CA ALA A 22 18.14 6.07 2.65
C ALA A 22 18.78 4.94 1.82
N GLY A 23 17.96 4.04 1.26
CA GLY A 23 18.42 2.87 0.50
C GLY A 23 19.08 3.21 -0.84
N CYS A 24 18.81 4.38 -1.43
CA CYS A 24 19.51 4.84 -2.62
C CYS A 24 20.85 5.48 -2.23
N ILE A 25 21.97 4.86 -2.61
CA ILE A 25 23.32 5.35 -2.26
C ILE A 25 23.57 6.77 -2.79
N ASP A 26 23.21 7.02 -4.05
CA ASP A 26 23.51 8.31 -4.72
C ASP A 26 22.72 9.49 -4.15
N SER A 27 21.44 9.27 -3.85
CA SER A 27 20.53 10.36 -3.46
C SER A 27 20.13 10.32 -1.98
N ARG A 28 20.47 9.24 -1.26
CA ARG A 28 20.03 8.95 0.11
C ARG A 28 18.51 9.01 0.29
N LYS A 29 17.76 8.91 -0.80
CA LYS A 29 16.29 8.86 -0.77
C LYS A 29 15.83 7.46 -0.40
N SER A 30 14.73 7.42 0.34
CA SER A 30 14.06 6.19 0.72
C SER A 30 13.34 5.55 -0.47
N THR A 31 13.04 4.26 -0.37
CA THR A 31 12.24 3.55 -1.37
C THR A 31 10.96 3.05 -0.73
N SER A 32 9.81 3.52 -1.20
CA SER A 32 8.50 3.02 -0.79
C SER A 32 8.17 1.74 -1.53
N ARG A 33 7.64 0.76 -0.81
CA ARG A 33 7.15 -0.50 -1.34
C ARG A 33 5.74 -0.74 -0.87
N GLY A 34 5.03 -1.58 -1.62
CA GLY A 34 3.82 -2.16 -1.08
C GLY A 34 3.16 -3.13 -2.04
N ILE A 35 2.12 -3.75 -1.53
CA ILE A 35 1.48 -4.90 -2.15
C ILE A 35 -0.02 -4.80 -1.85
N GLN A 36 -0.86 -5.03 -2.85
CA GLN A 36 -2.31 -4.96 -2.74
C GLN A 36 -2.91 -6.26 -3.22
N PHE A 37 -3.69 -6.89 -2.35
CA PHE A 37 -4.40 -8.13 -2.60
C PHE A 37 -5.90 -7.87 -2.66
N LEU A 38 -6.58 -8.59 -3.55
CA LEU A 38 -8.04 -8.70 -3.56
C LEU A 38 -8.39 -10.17 -3.32
N GLY A 39 -8.92 -10.48 -2.13
CA GLY A 39 -8.89 -11.84 -1.60
C GLY A 39 -7.44 -12.35 -1.55
N ASP A 40 -7.21 -13.58 -2.01
CA ASP A 40 -5.86 -14.18 -2.06
C ASP A 40 -5.08 -13.87 -3.35
N LYS A 41 -5.50 -12.86 -4.12
CA LYS A 41 -4.93 -12.59 -5.44
C LYS A 41 -4.20 -11.25 -5.43
N LEU A 42 -2.92 -11.27 -5.80
CA LEU A 42 -2.12 -10.06 -5.95
C LEU A 42 -2.63 -9.27 -7.17
N VAL A 43 -3.16 -8.07 -6.92
CA VAL A 43 -3.71 -7.21 -7.99
C VAL A 43 -2.77 -6.06 -8.35
N ASN A 44 -1.95 -5.60 -7.40
CA ASN A 44 -0.98 -4.54 -7.65
C ASN A 44 0.22 -4.64 -6.70
N TRP A 45 1.39 -4.27 -7.20
CA TRP A 45 2.62 -4.14 -6.42
C TRP A 45 3.36 -2.90 -6.89
N MET A 46 4.12 -2.27 -6.00
CA MET A 46 4.97 -1.15 -6.41
C MET A 46 6.24 -1.10 -5.57
N SER A 47 7.30 -0.64 -6.21
CA SER A 47 8.54 -0.21 -5.57
C SER A 47 8.93 1.12 -6.21
N LYS A 48 8.99 2.20 -5.43
CA LYS A 48 9.18 3.56 -5.94
C LYS A 48 10.08 4.35 -5.01
N LYS A 49 11.13 4.96 -5.56
CA LYS A 49 11.96 5.93 -4.85
C LYS A 49 11.12 7.14 -4.42
N GLN A 50 11.22 7.54 -3.16
CA GLN A 50 10.52 8.71 -2.63
C GLN A 50 11.05 9.98 -3.29
N ASN A 51 10.17 10.98 -3.45
CA ASN A 51 10.56 12.26 -4.04
C ASN A 51 11.39 13.10 -3.08
N CYS A 52 11.05 13.05 -1.79
CA CYS A 52 11.74 13.74 -0.72
C CYS A 52 12.69 12.80 0.02
N THR A 53 13.71 13.36 0.64
CA THR A 53 14.58 12.63 1.56
C THR A 53 13.94 12.62 2.94
N ALA A 54 13.65 11.43 3.48
CA ALA A 54 13.21 11.29 4.86
C ALA A 54 14.40 11.43 5.82
N MET A 55 14.18 11.98 7.01
CA MET A 55 15.21 12.11 8.04
C MET A 55 15.25 10.88 8.97
N SER A 56 14.22 10.04 8.94
CA SER A 56 14.11 8.82 9.74
C SER A 56 13.41 7.69 9.01
N SER A 57 13.56 6.46 9.52
CA SER A 57 12.80 5.31 9.01
C SER A 57 11.30 5.43 9.28
N ALA A 58 10.90 6.01 10.42
CA ALA A 58 9.50 6.24 10.73
C ALA A 58 8.85 7.21 9.73
N GLU A 59 9.53 8.32 9.42
CA GLU A 59 9.08 9.27 8.41
C GLU A 59 9.03 8.64 7.01
N ALA A 60 10.06 7.89 6.62
CA ALA A 60 10.07 7.17 5.34
C ALA A 60 8.87 6.22 5.21
N LYS A 61 8.59 5.44 6.25
CA LYS A 61 7.45 4.51 6.27
C LYS A 61 6.10 5.25 6.32
N TYR A 62 6.01 6.38 7.01
CA TYR A 62 4.84 7.25 6.99
C TYR A 62 4.55 7.82 5.60
N VAL A 63 5.58 8.29 4.88
CA VAL A 63 5.44 8.74 3.48
C VAL A 63 4.98 7.60 2.57
N ALA A 64 5.48 6.37 2.77
CA ALA A 64 4.98 5.22 2.03
C ALA A 64 3.50 4.91 2.38
N LEU A 65 3.15 4.94 3.67
CA LEU A 65 1.81 4.68 4.16
C LEU A 65 0.79 5.68 3.62
N SER A 66 1.08 6.98 3.68
CA SER A 66 0.22 8.03 3.14
C SER A 66 -0.03 7.87 1.64
N ALA A 67 1.01 7.54 0.86
CA ALA A 67 0.85 7.23 -0.56
C ALA A 67 -0.01 5.98 -0.80
N ARG A 68 0.11 4.96 0.06
CA ARG A 68 -0.73 3.76 0.00
C ARG A 68 -2.18 4.02 0.39
N CYS A 69 -2.45 4.88 1.38
CA CYS A 69 -3.81 5.31 1.71
C CYS A 69 -4.52 5.93 0.51
N ALA A 70 -3.84 6.82 -0.24
CA ALA A 70 -4.43 7.41 -1.45
C ALA A 70 -4.81 6.35 -2.50
N GLN A 71 -3.96 5.34 -2.70
CA GLN A 71 -4.26 4.24 -3.61
C GLN A 71 -5.40 3.35 -3.10
N VAL A 72 -5.45 3.08 -1.79
CA VAL A 72 -6.55 2.33 -1.17
C VAL A 72 -7.88 3.04 -1.39
N MET A 73 -7.90 4.36 -1.21
CA MET A 73 -9.11 5.17 -1.45
C MET A 73 -9.55 5.09 -2.91
N TRP A 74 -8.61 5.19 -3.86
CA TRP A 74 -8.93 5.03 -5.28
C TRP A 74 -9.49 3.64 -5.60
N MET A 75 -8.85 2.57 -5.11
CA MET A 75 -9.34 1.19 -5.31
C MET A 75 -10.70 0.96 -4.67
N ARG A 76 -10.95 1.54 -3.48
CA ARG A 76 -12.25 1.49 -2.81
C ARG A 76 -13.35 2.09 -3.67
N THR A 77 -13.12 3.28 -4.23
CA THR A 77 -14.09 3.93 -5.13
C THR A 77 -14.38 3.05 -6.35
N GLN A 78 -13.33 2.49 -6.96
CA GLN A 78 -13.51 1.57 -8.10
C GLN A 78 -14.29 0.31 -7.73
N LEU A 79 -14.04 -0.29 -6.56
CA LEU A 79 -14.79 -1.45 -6.07
C LEU A 79 -16.25 -1.10 -5.77
N GLN A 80 -16.52 0.11 -5.27
CA GLN A 80 -17.88 0.61 -5.06
C GLN A 80 -18.66 0.73 -6.37
N ASP A 81 -18.01 1.18 -7.45
CA ASP A 81 -18.62 1.24 -8.79
C ASP A 81 -19.01 -0.17 -9.31
N TYR A 82 -18.28 -1.21 -8.91
CA TYR A 82 -18.60 -2.61 -9.20
C TYR A 82 -19.62 -3.25 -8.23
N GLY A 83 -20.16 -2.47 -7.27
CA GLY A 83 -21.14 -2.94 -6.30
C GLY A 83 -20.54 -3.55 -5.02
N PHE A 84 -19.23 -3.49 -4.83
CA PHE A 84 -18.56 -3.96 -3.61
C PHE A 84 -18.27 -2.79 -2.66
N ASN A 85 -18.96 -2.75 -1.51
CA ASN A 85 -18.78 -1.68 -0.53
C ASN A 85 -17.96 -2.15 0.68
N TYR A 86 -16.69 -1.76 0.73
CA TYR A 86 -15.80 -2.01 1.86
C TYR A 86 -15.67 -0.76 2.72
N ASN A 87 -16.15 -0.83 3.97
CA ASN A 87 -16.04 0.27 4.93
C ASN A 87 -14.75 0.24 5.75
N LYS A 88 -14.14 -0.94 5.88
CA LYS A 88 -12.89 -1.16 6.58
C LYS A 88 -11.96 -1.92 5.65
N ILE A 89 -10.79 -1.36 5.40
CA ILE A 89 -9.76 -1.96 4.54
C ILE A 89 -8.49 -2.02 5.39
N PRO A 90 -7.97 -3.22 5.71
CA PRO A 90 -6.74 -3.33 6.47
C PRO A 90 -5.54 -2.82 5.65
N LEU A 91 -4.80 -1.90 6.26
CA LEU A 91 -3.51 -1.40 5.76
C LEU A 91 -2.43 -1.75 6.78
N TYR A 92 -1.59 -2.71 6.42
CA TYR A 92 -0.53 -3.23 7.27
C TYR A 92 0.78 -2.50 7.05
N CYS A 93 1.46 -2.19 8.15
CA CYS A 93 2.83 -1.71 8.21
C CYS A 93 3.53 -2.34 9.41
N ASP A 94 4.81 -2.62 9.28
CA ASP A 94 5.67 -3.22 10.29
C ASP A 94 6.26 -2.19 11.28
N SER A 95 5.97 -0.89 11.12
CA SER A 95 6.49 0.17 11.97
C SER A 95 5.39 0.81 12.81
N GLN A 96 5.37 0.47 14.09
CA GLN A 96 4.49 1.11 15.07
C GLN A 96 4.79 2.62 15.21
N SER A 97 6.06 3.01 15.10
CA SER A 97 6.45 4.43 15.12
C SER A 97 5.85 5.20 13.95
N ALA A 98 5.78 4.61 12.75
CA ALA A 98 5.18 5.27 11.60
C ALA A 98 3.66 5.41 11.72
N ILE A 99 3.00 4.48 12.42
CA ILE A 99 1.56 4.52 12.71
C ILE A 99 1.23 5.58 13.77
N ALA A 100 2.20 5.89 14.65
CA ALA A 100 2.03 6.82 15.76
C ALA A 100 2.50 8.27 15.46
N ILE A 101 2.90 8.57 14.22
CA ILE A 101 3.18 9.95 13.75
C ILE A 101 1.86 10.68 13.52
#